data_AF-A0A820JK10-F1
#
_entry.id   AF-A0A820JK10-F1
#
_cell.length_a   1.000
_cell.length_b   1.000
_cell.length_c   1.000
_cell.angle_alpha   90.00
_cell.angle_beta   90.00
_cell.angle_gamma   90.00
#
_symmetry.space_group_name_H-M   'P 1'
#
loop_
_entity.id
_entity.type
_entity.pdbx_description
1 polymer ?
#
loop_
_entity_poly.entity_id
_entity_poly.type
_entity_poly.pdbx_seq_one_letter_code
_entity_poly.pdbx_strand_id
1 'polypeptide(L)'
;MFYEFQSYDRIASLLRRMSNLEKLTLNISIKDRNSVIDGTYIQHDIFDCMPQLHSFTFYICTYVETVDLSYKLSSEDIQQTLINIGLQDVTSIVNYVCDSRAACSIFSLPFQFDYLKDLGNKFPNILFSYVTYLHVKDNDPFRHEFFVRIAQSFPLLKYLCIYNVRSSLPVDLMTFSSDNCQLYSTIEYPH
;
A
#
# COMPACT_ATOMS: atom_id res chain seq x y z
N MET A 1 -1.98 4.49 16.27
CA MET A 1 -3.37 4.01 16.41
C MET A 1 -3.88 3.76 14.99
N PHE A 2 -4.23 2.51 14.67
CA PHE A 2 -4.58 2.08 13.32
C PHE A 2 -6.08 2.23 13.10
N TYR A 3 -6.47 2.78 11.96
CA TYR A 3 -7.85 2.73 11.51
C TYR A 3 -7.88 2.03 10.16
N GLU A 4 -8.35 0.78 10.16
CA GLU A 4 -8.80 0.13 8.93
C GLU A 4 -10.25 0.55 8.70
N PHE A 5 -10.50 1.27 7.61
CA PHE A 5 -11.84 1.71 7.26
C PHE A 5 -12.40 0.82 6.17
N GLN A 6 -13.65 0.38 6.36
CA GLN A 6 -14.42 -0.31 5.32
C GLN A 6 -14.96 0.65 4.24
N SER A 7 -14.96 1.96 4.49
CA SER A 7 -15.51 2.95 3.55
C SER A 7 -14.70 4.25 3.60
N TYR A 8 -14.18 4.63 2.43
CA TYR A 8 -13.46 5.90 2.22
C TYR A 8 -14.35 7.12 2.42
N ASP A 9 -15.63 7.04 2.06
CA ASP A 9 -16.58 8.16 2.15
C ASP A 9 -16.71 8.66 3.60
N ARG A 10 -16.61 7.75 4.58
CA ARG A 10 -16.58 8.11 6.00
C ARG A 10 -15.36 8.94 6.34
N ILE A 11 -14.18 8.56 5.84
CA ILE A 11 -12.94 9.33 6.04
C ILE A 11 -13.09 10.71 5.39
N ALA A 12 -13.49 10.77 4.12
CA ALA A 12 -13.70 12.02 3.40
C ALA A 12 -14.64 12.97 4.16
N SER A 13 -15.76 12.45 4.71
CA SER A 13 -16.68 13.24 5.52
C SER A 13 -16.07 13.79 6.81
N LEU A 14 -15.18 13.05 7.45
CA LEU A 14 -14.47 13.51 8.66
C LEU A 14 -13.42 14.55 8.30
N LEU A 15 -12.69 14.33 7.20
CA LEU A 15 -11.70 15.26 6.68
C LEU A 15 -12.35 16.61 6.34
N ARG A 16 -13.52 16.62 5.69
CA ARG A 16 -14.30 17.85 5.42
C ARG A 16 -14.58 18.72 6.65
N ARG A 17 -14.68 18.13 7.84
CA ARG A 17 -14.91 18.87 9.09
C ARG A 17 -13.66 19.60 9.61
N MET A 18 -12.51 19.33 9.01
CA MET A 18 -11.21 19.90 9.37
C MET A 18 -10.70 20.85 8.27
N SER A 19 -11.60 21.65 7.68
CA SER A 19 -11.32 22.54 6.54
C SER A 19 -10.28 23.63 6.79
N ASN A 20 -9.97 23.91 8.07
CA ASN A 20 -8.97 24.91 8.48
C ASN A 20 -7.57 24.31 8.72
N LEU A 21 -7.37 23.00 8.48
CA LEU A 21 -6.04 22.40 8.61
C LEU A 21 -5.09 22.90 7.53
N GLU A 22 -3.96 23.45 7.94
CA GLU A 22 -2.87 23.83 7.04
C GLU A 22 -1.92 22.66 6.73
N LYS A 23 -1.87 21.66 7.62
CA LYS A 23 -0.99 20.51 7.52
C LYS A 23 -1.74 19.22 7.86
N LEU A 24 -1.57 18.20 7.04
CA LEU A 24 -2.17 16.89 7.23
C LEU A 24 -1.15 15.78 6.94
N THR A 25 -0.95 14.91 7.92
CA THR A 25 -0.26 13.62 7.74
C THR A 25 -1.30 12.51 7.81
N LEU A 26 -1.56 11.85 6.68
CA LEU A 26 -2.62 10.86 6.54
C LEU A 26 -2.06 9.48 6.24
N ASN A 27 -2.44 8.49 7.04
CA ASN A 27 -2.11 7.10 6.78
C ASN A 27 -3.35 6.23 6.91
N ILE A 28 -3.82 5.69 5.79
CA ILE A 28 -5.08 4.94 5.72
C ILE A 28 -4.95 3.73 4.82
N SER A 29 -5.64 2.66 5.21
CA SER A 29 -5.81 1.45 4.41
C SER A 29 -7.29 1.17 4.24
N ILE A 30 -7.71 0.93 3.00
CA ILE A 30 -9.13 0.81 2.63
C ILE A 30 -9.32 -0.47 1.84
N LYS A 31 -10.19 -1.32 2.35
CA LYS A 31 -10.49 -2.64 1.77
C LYS A 31 -11.73 -2.59 0.89
N ASP A 32 -11.86 -3.60 0.04
CA ASP A 32 -13.08 -3.95 -0.69
C ASP A 32 -13.66 -2.81 -1.56
N ARG A 33 -12.76 -2.09 -2.27
CA ARG A 33 -13.18 -1.08 -3.26
C ARG A 33 -13.31 -1.69 -4.65
N ASN A 34 -14.18 -1.08 -5.46
CA ASN A 34 -14.29 -1.38 -6.89
C ASN A 34 -13.33 -0.53 -7.75
N SER A 35 -12.68 0.47 -7.15
CA SER A 35 -11.75 1.38 -7.81
C SER A 35 -10.61 1.80 -6.88
N VAL A 36 -9.44 2.08 -7.46
CA VAL A 36 -8.31 2.64 -6.74
C VAL A 36 -8.59 4.09 -6.34
N ILE A 37 -7.91 4.57 -5.30
CA ILE A 37 -7.82 6.01 -5.04
C ILE A 37 -6.69 6.54 -5.89
N ASP A 38 -7.03 7.45 -6.80
CA ASP A 38 -6.14 8.13 -7.72
C ASP A 38 -6.10 9.64 -7.40
N GLY A 39 -5.45 10.43 -8.25
CA GLY A 39 -5.41 11.89 -8.10
C GLY A 39 -6.81 12.53 -8.13
N THR A 40 -7.73 12.01 -8.93
CA THR A 40 -9.10 12.56 -9.02
C THR A 40 -9.82 12.48 -7.67
N TYR A 41 -9.71 11.33 -6.98
CA TYR A 41 -10.27 11.15 -5.63
C TYR A 41 -9.61 12.07 -4.61
N ILE A 42 -8.28 12.22 -4.64
CA ILE A 42 -7.58 13.11 -3.70
C ILE A 42 -7.98 14.57 -3.92
N GLN A 43 -8.07 15.01 -5.17
CA GLN A 43 -8.49 16.37 -5.49
C GLN A 43 -9.86 16.68 -4.89
N HIS A 44 -10.85 15.85 -5.20
CA HIS A 44 -12.24 16.09 -4.78
C HIS A 44 -12.44 15.95 -3.26
N ASP A 45 -11.84 14.91 -2.65
CA ASP A 45 -12.16 14.58 -1.26
C ASP A 45 -11.22 15.24 -0.24
N ILE A 46 -10.05 15.70 -0.67
CA ILE A 46 -9.08 16.38 0.18
C ILE A 46 -8.96 17.85 -0.22
N PHE A 47 -8.47 18.15 -1.41
CA PHE A 47 -8.07 19.52 -1.77
C PHE A 47 -9.24 20.47 -1.93
N ASP A 48 -10.32 20.05 -2.58
CA ASP A 48 -11.53 20.87 -2.74
C ASP A 48 -12.20 21.15 -1.38
N CYS A 49 -12.00 20.26 -0.41
CA CYS A 49 -12.60 20.33 0.93
C CYS A 49 -11.70 21.01 1.98
N MET A 50 -10.41 21.15 1.70
CA MET A 50 -9.39 21.71 2.60
C MET A 50 -8.56 22.78 1.88
N PRO A 51 -9.16 23.93 1.56
CA PRO A 51 -8.49 24.97 0.75
C PRO A 51 -7.28 25.61 1.44
N GLN A 52 -7.16 25.46 2.77
CA GLN A 52 -6.02 25.96 3.55
C GLN A 52 -4.86 24.94 3.62
N LEU A 53 -5.03 23.74 3.06
CA LEU A 53 -4.03 22.68 3.17
C LEU A 53 -2.81 23.00 2.30
N HIS A 54 -1.70 23.34 2.94
CA HIS A 54 -0.43 23.67 2.29
C HIS A 54 0.59 22.54 2.39
N SER A 55 0.43 21.63 3.35
CA SER A 55 1.31 20.48 3.52
C SER A 55 0.49 19.21 3.64
N PHE A 56 0.71 18.28 2.73
CA PHE A 56 0.04 16.99 2.71
C PHE A 56 1.05 15.86 2.56
N THR A 57 1.23 15.10 3.63
CA THR A 57 2.06 13.87 3.63
C THR A 57 1.13 12.69 3.76
N PHE A 58 1.19 11.74 2.84
CA PHE A 58 0.25 10.63 2.86
C PHE A 58 0.86 9.28 2.53
N TYR A 59 0.22 8.25 3.06
CA TYR A 59 0.31 6.87 2.61
C TYR A 59 -1.11 6.29 2.59
N ILE A 60 -1.62 6.02 1.39
CA ILE A 60 -2.96 5.50 1.18
C ILE A 60 -2.81 4.16 0.47
N CYS A 61 -3.28 3.10 1.11
CA CYS A 61 -3.36 1.77 0.51
C CYS A 61 -4.81 1.41 0.22
N THR A 62 -5.09 1.01 -1.01
CA THR A 62 -6.42 0.56 -1.44
C THR A 62 -6.35 -0.88 -1.93
N TYR A 63 -7.29 -1.71 -1.47
CA TYR A 63 -7.47 -3.06 -1.99
C TYR A 63 -8.68 -3.07 -2.90
N VAL A 64 -8.46 -3.50 -4.14
CA VAL A 64 -9.48 -3.53 -5.19
C VAL A 64 -9.70 -4.94 -5.68
N GLU A 65 -10.95 -5.29 -5.91
CA GLU A 65 -11.31 -6.54 -6.58
C GLU A 65 -11.07 -6.40 -8.09
N THR A 66 -10.33 -7.34 -8.68
CA THR A 66 -9.93 -7.31 -10.10
C THR A 66 -10.79 -8.22 -10.97
N VAL A 67 -11.93 -8.69 -10.46
CA VAL A 67 -12.81 -9.68 -11.10
C VAL A 67 -13.30 -9.23 -12.49
N ASP A 68 -13.29 -7.93 -12.79
CA ASP A 68 -13.73 -7.35 -14.07
C ASP A 68 -12.67 -6.46 -14.77
N LEU A 69 -11.42 -6.47 -14.32
CA LEU A 69 -10.40 -5.63 -14.92
C LEU A 69 -9.81 -6.30 -16.18
N SER A 70 -10.46 -6.11 -17.33
CA SER A 70 -9.86 -6.33 -18.65
C SER A 70 -8.59 -5.50 -18.87
N TYR A 71 -8.35 -4.51 -18.00
CA TYR A 71 -7.21 -3.62 -17.97
C TYR A 71 -6.43 -3.77 -16.65
N LYS A 72 -5.18 -4.23 -16.72
CA LYS A 72 -4.28 -4.25 -15.56
C LYS A 72 -3.99 -2.81 -15.13
N LEU A 73 -4.29 -2.49 -13.87
CA LEU A 73 -3.82 -1.29 -13.17
C LEU A 73 -2.29 -1.16 -13.29
N SER A 74 -1.88 0.05 -13.63
CA SER A 74 -0.50 0.45 -13.88
C SER A 74 -0.11 1.48 -12.83
N SER A 75 1.02 1.26 -12.17
CA SER A 75 1.54 2.20 -11.16
C SER A 75 1.79 3.56 -11.83
N GLU A 76 2.39 3.55 -13.01
CA GLU A 76 2.74 4.73 -13.79
C GLU A 76 1.51 5.59 -14.11
N ASP A 77 0.41 4.96 -14.55
CA ASP A 77 -0.83 5.68 -14.86
C ASP A 77 -1.44 6.30 -13.59
N ILE A 78 -1.45 5.57 -12.48
CA ILE A 78 -1.93 6.09 -11.19
C ILE A 78 -1.03 7.25 -10.72
N GLN A 79 0.29 7.12 -10.82
CA GLN A 79 1.22 8.18 -10.44
C GLN A 79 0.99 9.43 -11.29
N GLN A 80 0.73 9.25 -12.58
CA GLN A 80 0.43 10.37 -13.48
C GLN A 80 -0.83 11.13 -13.06
N THR A 81 -1.88 10.44 -12.58
CA THR A 81 -3.07 11.13 -12.05
C THR A 81 -2.75 12.03 -10.85
N LEU A 82 -1.81 11.62 -9.98
CA LEU A 82 -1.40 12.41 -8.82
C LEU A 82 -0.60 13.64 -9.27
N ILE A 83 0.30 13.47 -10.23
CA ILE A 83 1.09 14.57 -10.80
C ILE A 83 0.17 15.59 -11.48
N ASN A 84 -0.87 15.13 -12.18
CA ASN A 84 -1.81 16.01 -12.88
C ASN A 84 -2.59 16.96 -11.96
N ILE A 85 -2.76 16.60 -10.67
CA ILE A 85 -3.40 17.45 -9.67
C ILE A 85 -2.38 18.34 -8.91
N GLY A 86 -1.14 18.37 -9.36
CA GLY A 86 -0.09 19.22 -8.79
C GLY A 86 0.66 18.63 -7.60
N LEU A 87 0.42 17.36 -7.24
CA LEU A 87 1.24 16.68 -6.24
C LEU A 87 2.64 16.40 -6.82
N GLN A 88 3.65 16.93 -6.15
CA GLN A 88 5.06 16.66 -6.42
C GLN A 88 5.58 15.60 -5.44
N ASP A 89 6.66 14.92 -5.82
CA ASP A 89 7.33 13.92 -4.98
C ASP A 89 6.36 12.86 -4.45
N VAL A 90 5.62 12.24 -5.38
CA VAL A 90 4.69 11.15 -5.08
C VAL A 90 5.02 9.93 -5.92
N THR A 91 4.66 8.76 -5.41
CA THR A 91 4.79 7.50 -6.15
C THR A 91 3.62 6.58 -5.85
N SER A 92 3.52 5.54 -6.66
CA SER A 92 2.52 4.50 -6.54
C SER A 92 3.19 3.13 -6.67
N ILE A 93 2.60 2.14 -6.01
CA ILE A 93 2.96 0.74 -6.13
C ILE A 93 1.67 -0.05 -6.26
N VAL A 94 1.52 -0.73 -7.40
CA VAL A 94 0.46 -1.71 -7.61
C VAL A 94 1.03 -3.11 -7.44
N ASN A 95 0.41 -3.89 -6.57
CA ASN A 95 0.74 -5.28 -6.32
C ASN A 95 -0.48 -6.17 -6.53
N TYR A 96 -0.36 -7.21 -7.34
CA TYR A 96 -1.45 -8.15 -7.61
C TYR A 96 -1.35 -9.30 -6.61
N VAL A 97 -2.15 -9.19 -5.55
CA VAL A 97 -2.10 -10.07 -4.38
C VAL A 97 -2.65 -11.47 -4.68
N CYS A 98 -3.64 -11.56 -5.58
CA CYS A 98 -4.13 -12.79 -6.20
C CYS A 98 -4.82 -12.45 -7.52
N ASP A 99 -5.26 -13.45 -8.29
CA ASP A 99 -5.89 -13.26 -9.61
C ASP A 99 -7.11 -12.32 -9.59
N SER A 100 -7.77 -12.19 -8.44
CA SER A 100 -8.97 -11.39 -8.23
C SER A 100 -8.78 -10.18 -7.32
N ARG A 101 -7.56 -9.85 -6.89
CA ARG A 101 -7.32 -8.71 -5.98
C ARG A 101 -5.98 -8.04 -6.19
N ALA A 102 -6.00 -6.70 -6.26
CA ALA A 102 -4.80 -5.87 -6.26
C ALA A 102 -4.76 -4.95 -5.04
N ALA A 103 -3.57 -4.71 -4.52
CA ALA A 103 -3.28 -3.65 -3.57
C ALA A 103 -2.61 -2.50 -4.34
N CYS A 104 -3.17 -1.30 -4.26
CA CYS A 104 -2.61 -0.08 -4.81
C CYS A 104 -2.24 0.85 -3.66
N SER A 105 -0.93 1.05 -3.48
CA SER A 105 -0.37 2.00 -2.52
C SER A 105 0.03 3.28 -3.25
N ILE A 106 -0.41 4.43 -2.76
CA ILE A 106 0.07 5.75 -3.19
C ILE A 106 0.62 6.49 -1.98
N PHE A 107 1.73 7.21 -2.15
CA PHE A 107 2.37 7.90 -1.03
C PHE A 107 3.28 9.05 -1.45
N SER A 108 3.49 9.96 -0.51
CA SER A 108 4.47 11.05 -0.60
C SER A 108 5.90 10.55 -0.39
N LEU A 109 6.86 11.24 -1.01
CA LEU A 109 8.29 11.08 -0.87
C LEU A 109 8.91 12.31 -0.20
N PRO A 110 9.98 12.14 0.61
CA PRO A 110 10.47 10.86 1.13
C PRO A 110 9.40 10.17 1.98
N PHE A 111 9.38 8.84 2.00
CA PHE A 111 8.37 8.08 2.76
C PHE A 111 8.60 8.23 4.26
N GLN A 112 7.63 8.80 5.00
CA GLN A 112 7.80 9.19 6.41
C GLN A 112 7.11 8.26 7.42
N PHE A 113 6.58 7.12 6.99
CA PHE A 113 5.88 6.19 7.88
C PHE A 113 6.78 5.04 8.30
N ASP A 114 6.52 4.49 9.48
CA ASP A 114 7.29 3.41 10.08
C ASP A 114 6.86 2.01 9.61
N TYR A 115 5.77 1.93 8.84
CA TYR A 115 5.26 0.69 8.28
C TYR A 115 4.92 0.81 6.79
N LEU A 116 5.16 -0.28 6.06
CA LEU A 116 4.76 -0.46 4.67
C LEU A 116 4.14 -1.84 4.52
N LYS A 117 2.98 -1.94 3.86
CA LYS A 117 2.25 -3.20 3.70
C LYS A 117 1.96 -3.53 2.25
N ASP A 118 1.83 -4.84 2.01
CA ASP A 118 1.41 -5.46 0.75
C ASP A 118 2.30 -5.06 -0.43
N LEU A 119 3.59 -4.92 -0.13
CA LEU A 119 4.64 -4.78 -1.12
C LEU A 119 4.79 -6.10 -1.89
N GLY A 120 4.91 -6.03 -3.21
CA GLY A 120 5.22 -7.20 -4.05
C GLY A 120 6.73 -7.46 -4.14
N ASN A 121 7.12 -8.49 -4.88
CA ASN A 121 8.50 -8.83 -5.22
C ASN A 121 9.20 -7.77 -6.08
N LYS A 122 8.40 -7.00 -6.83
CA LYS A 122 8.83 -5.97 -7.77
C LYS A 122 8.38 -4.61 -7.24
N PHE A 123 9.21 -4.01 -6.39
CA PHE A 123 9.01 -2.67 -5.87
C PHE A 123 10.09 -1.72 -6.42
N PRO A 124 9.79 -0.43 -6.54
CA PRO A 124 10.74 0.55 -7.06
C PRO A 124 11.96 0.69 -6.14
N ASN A 125 13.10 1.10 -6.70
CA ASN A 125 14.32 1.33 -5.94
C ASN A 125 14.22 2.65 -5.15
N ILE A 126 13.47 2.63 -4.06
CA ILE A 126 13.24 3.76 -3.16
C ILE A 126 13.88 3.44 -1.81
N LEU A 127 14.47 4.46 -1.18
CA LEU A 127 14.97 4.37 0.18
C LEU A 127 13.87 4.69 1.18
N PHE A 128 13.42 3.67 1.90
CA PHE A 128 12.40 3.75 2.95
C PHE A 128 13.06 3.92 4.32
N SER A 129 13.71 5.06 4.53
CA SER A 129 14.58 5.30 5.71
C SER A 129 13.87 5.19 7.05
N TYR A 130 12.54 5.33 7.10
CA TYR A 130 11.77 5.31 8.35
C TYR A 130 11.08 3.98 8.62
N VAL A 131 11.00 3.09 7.63
CA VAL A 131 10.23 1.85 7.75
C VAL A 131 10.95 0.87 8.67
N THR A 132 10.26 0.47 9.73
CA THR A 132 10.72 -0.54 10.69
C THR A 132 9.89 -1.83 10.62
N TYR A 133 8.69 -1.77 10.04
CA TYR A 133 7.81 -2.91 9.82
C TYR A 133 7.44 -3.03 8.35
N LEU A 134 7.80 -4.14 7.72
CA LEU A 134 7.48 -4.43 6.32
C LEU A 134 6.66 -5.71 6.19
N HIS A 135 5.51 -5.59 5.55
CA HIS A 135 4.69 -6.71 5.14
C HIS A 135 4.74 -6.86 3.62
N VAL A 136 5.23 -8.01 3.16
CA VAL A 136 5.43 -8.34 1.75
C VAL A 136 4.55 -9.52 1.40
N LYS A 137 3.86 -9.41 0.26
CA LYS A 137 2.92 -10.41 -0.20
C LYS A 137 2.98 -10.52 -1.71
N ASP A 138 3.22 -11.72 -2.23
CA ASP A 138 3.30 -11.94 -3.68
C ASP A 138 2.84 -13.37 -4.03
N ASN A 139 2.43 -13.59 -5.28
CA ASN A 139 2.17 -14.92 -5.82
C ASN A 139 3.49 -15.62 -6.18
N ASP A 140 4.47 -14.85 -6.67
CA ASP A 140 5.76 -15.38 -7.07
C ASP A 140 6.65 -15.70 -5.85
N PRO A 141 7.42 -16.80 -5.88
CA PRO A 141 8.41 -17.08 -4.84
C PRO A 141 9.46 -15.98 -4.72
N PHE A 142 9.78 -15.59 -3.49
CA PHE A 142 10.83 -14.61 -3.18
C PHE A 142 12.22 -15.19 -3.44
N ARG A 143 13.00 -14.54 -4.30
CA ARG A 143 14.37 -14.96 -4.66
C ARG A 143 15.43 -14.23 -3.83
N HIS A 144 16.67 -14.68 -3.90
CA HIS A 144 17.78 -14.05 -3.16
C HIS A 144 17.91 -12.55 -3.46
N GLU A 145 17.74 -12.14 -4.72
CA GLU A 145 17.85 -10.74 -5.15
C GLU A 145 16.77 -9.85 -4.52
N PHE A 146 15.62 -10.42 -4.14
CA PHE A 146 14.60 -9.69 -3.41
C PHE A 146 15.12 -9.28 -2.02
N PHE A 147 15.75 -10.20 -1.29
CA PHE A 147 16.30 -9.89 0.04
C PHE A 147 17.43 -8.87 -0.01
N VAL A 148 18.25 -8.90 -1.06
CA VAL A 148 19.28 -7.87 -1.30
C VAL A 148 18.63 -6.50 -1.48
N ARG A 149 17.57 -6.40 -2.29
CA ARG A 149 16.81 -5.14 -2.44
C ARG A 149 16.19 -4.69 -1.13
N ILE A 150 15.67 -5.61 -0.32
CA ILE A 150 15.11 -5.28 1.00
C ILE A 150 16.18 -4.65 1.90
N ALA A 151 17.36 -5.26 1.99
CA ALA A 151 18.45 -4.73 2.81
C ALA A 151 18.90 -3.33 2.36
N GLN A 152 18.88 -3.06 1.05
CA GLN A 152 19.24 -1.76 0.49
C GLN A 152 18.16 -0.69 0.70
N SER A 153 16.89 -1.05 0.51
CA SER A 153 15.77 -0.11 0.57
C SER A 153 15.29 0.17 1.99
N PHE A 154 15.51 -0.72 2.97
CA PHE A 154 14.93 -0.65 4.31
C PHE A 154 16.01 -0.73 5.41
N PRO A 155 16.85 0.30 5.57
CA PRO A 155 18.02 0.26 6.47
C PRO A 155 17.65 0.15 7.96
N LEU A 156 16.43 0.53 8.36
CA LEU A 156 15.95 0.47 9.75
C LEU A 156 14.94 -0.66 9.99
N LEU A 157 14.86 -1.65 9.09
CA LEU A 157 13.87 -2.72 9.19
C LEU A 157 14.11 -3.58 10.44
N LYS A 158 13.07 -3.72 11.26
CA LYS A 158 13.07 -4.55 12.48
C LYS A 158 12.20 -5.79 12.32
N TYR A 159 11.12 -5.67 11.56
CA TYR A 159 10.14 -6.74 11.37
C TYR A 159 9.87 -6.92 9.88
N LEU A 160 10.15 -8.11 9.37
CA LEU A 160 9.86 -8.52 8.01
C LEU A 160 8.85 -9.67 8.04
N CYS A 161 7.69 -9.45 7.43
CA CYS A 161 6.63 -10.43 7.35
C CYS A 161 6.39 -10.76 5.87
N ILE A 162 6.56 -12.02 5.48
CA ILE A 162 6.51 -12.46 4.09
C ILE A 162 5.42 -13.51 3.93
N TYR A 163 4.53 -13.31 2.96
CA TYR A 163 3.51 -14.28 2.57
C TYR A 163 3.59 -14.56 1.07
N ASN A 164 3.61 -15.83 0.72
CA ASN A 164 3.39 -16.26 -0.66
C ASN A 164 1.95 -16.75 -0.81
N VAL A 165 1.17 -16.08 -1.65
CA VAL A 165 -0.20 -16.51 -1.96
C VAL A 165 -0.09 -17.54 -3.07
N ARG A 166 0.04 -18.82 -2.72
CA ARG A 166 -0.14 -19.86 -3.72
C ARG A 166 -1.57 -19.77 -4.23
N SER A 167 -1.75 -19.55 -5.55
CA SER A 167 -3.01 -19.89 -6.20
C SER A 167 -3.26 -21.36 -5.92
N SER A 168 -4.39 -21.66 -5.28
CA SER A 168 -4.69 -22.99 -4.78
C SER A 168 -4.65 -24.03 -5.90
N LEU A 169 -3.92 -25.13 -5.63
CA LEU A 169 -4.24 -26.46 -6.14
C LEU A 169 -5.77 -26.74 -6.02
N PRO A 170 -6.34 -27.62 -6.86
CA PRO A 170 -7.79 -27.82 -6.94
C PRO A 170 -8.44 -28.21 -5.60
N VAL A 171 -9.71 -27.82 -5.49
CA VAL A 171 -10.60 -27.63 -4.32
C VAL A 171 -10.81 -28.81 -3.33
N ASP A 172 -10.00 -29.87 -3.35
CA ASP A 172 -10.29 -31.08 -2.56
C ASP A 172 -9.60 -31.21 -1.20
N LEU A 173 -8.93 -30.18 -0.69
CA LEU A 173 -8.35 -30.19 0.68
C LEU A 173 -8.66 -28.90 1.45
N MET A 174 -9.94 -28.51 1.47
CA MET A 174 -10.43 -27.47 2.39
C MET A 174 -10.82 -28.08 3.74
N THR A 175 -9.87 -28.13 4.67
CA THR A 175 -10.14 -27.88 6.09
C THR A 175 -8.88 -27.28 6.70
N PHE A 176 -8.76 -25.95 6.70
CA PHE A 176 -7.83 -25.27 7.59
C PHE A 176 -8.58 -24.26 8.44
N SER A 177 -8.68 -24.64 9.71
CA SER A 177 -9.08 -23.82 10.86
C SER A 177 -8.25 -22.53 10.94
N SER A 178 -8.86 -21.48 11.46
CA SER A 178 -8.36 -20.10 11.58
C SER A 178 -7.13 -19.88 12.47
N ASP A 179 -6.39 -20.91 12.87
CA ASP A 179 -5.43 -20.82 13.99
C ASP A 179 -3.97 -21.13 13.64
N ASN A 180 -3.61 -21.37 12.37
CA ASN A 180 -2.22 -21.69 12.02
C ASN A 180 -1.52 -20.58 11.24
N CYS A 181 -1.16 -19.50 11.94
CA CYS A 181 0.00 -18.70 11.55
C CYS A 181 1.26 -19.56 11.73
N GLN A 182 1.63 -20.35 10.72
CA GLN A 182 2.98 -20.90 10.64
C GLN A 182 3.94 -19.74 10.39
N LEU A 183 4.49 -19.19 11.48
CA LEU A 183 5.64 -18.31 11.49
C LEU A 183 6.82 -19.06 10.89
N TYR A 184 7.11 -18.83 9.61
CA TYR A 184 8.38 -19.27 9.04
C TYR A 184 9.52 -18.42 9.64
N SER A 185 10.60 -19.12 9.97
CA SER A 185 11.73 -18.68 10.78
C SER A 185 12.32 -17.32 10.40
N THR A 186 12.62 -16.52 11.41
CA THR A 186 13.50 -15.33 11.34
C THR A 186 14.83 -15.71 10.70
N ILE A 187 15.13 -15.14 9.54
CA ILE A 187 16.48 -15.19 8.95
C ILE A 187 17.26 -14.01 9.53
N GLU A 188 18.19 -14.29 10.43
CA GLU A 188 19.14 -13.30 10.93
C GLU A 188 20.27 -13.12 9.90
N TYR A 189 20.48 -11.89 9.44
CA TYR A 189 21.61 -11.55 8.56
C TYR A 189 22.82 -11.14 9.42
N PRO A 190 24.04 -11.63 9.10
CA PRO A 190 25.24 -11.21 9.79
C PRO A 190 25.56 -9.75 9.47
N HIS A 191 25.96 -9.01 10.52
CA HIS A 191 26.39 -7.61 10.50
C HIS A 191 27.60 -7.35 9.60
#